data_AF-A5IL95-F1
#
_entry.id   AF-A5IL95-F1
#
_cell.length_a   1.000
_cell.length_b   1.000
_cell.length_c   1.000
_cell.angle_alpha   90.00
_cell.angle_beta   90.00
_cell.angle_gamma   90.00
#
_symmetry.space_group_name_H-M   'P 1'
#
loop_
_entity.id
_entity.type
_entity.pdbx_description
1 polymer ?
#
loop_
_entity_poly.entity_id
_entity_poly.type
_entity_poly.pdbx_seq_one_letter_code
_entity_poly.pdbx_strand_id
1 'polypeptide(L)'
;MKYVLWAVLILSLLAGCVLFTTGTNTVKVPVYLTDNPTFNIEKLLVKISNAEYHYSLDGEEYTATAALLENEFDLLSLAGTKVQFFEMELPEGANLEWIRLYIDAATAVTNDSTETVVVPSRKIKIIKPIIVQSGDSIVLDFDVARSLKITSTGNNKKYLLRPIIVPYHHRERNEYGFGEGEKHRYEVEGRLKETLSGTPCLVALFEGETCSGTLVNLEITDDHFDFEDLKEATYTVCVYTDFELPEGFTNTDEELEIDEDDIENANDEISIPETPFASETFYLNDSTITYILDSNLIELTLGD
;
A
#
# COMPACT_ATOMS: atom_id res chain seq x y z
N MET A 1 -65.99 2.70 27.29
CA MET A 1 -64.89 3.65 27.02
C MET A 1 -63.60 3.36 27.81
N LYS A 2 -63.52 2.34 28.69
CA LYS A 2 -62.29 2.01 29.44
C LYS A 2 -61.32 1.06 28.72
N TYR A 3 -61.82 0.27 27.76
CA TYR A 3 -61.00 -0.73 27.04
C TYR A 3 -60.36 -0.21 25.74
N VAL A 4 -60.81 0.95 25.24
CA VAL A 4 -60.24 1.57 24.03
C VAL A 4 -58.90 2.25 24.34
N LEU A 5 -58.74 2.78 25.57
CA LEU A 5 -57.49 3.42 25.99
C LEU A 5 -56.34 2.43 26.23
N TRP A 6 -56.65 1.18 26.59
CA TRP A 6 -55.65 0.12 26.80
C TRP A 6 -55.20 -0.52 25.49
N ALA A 7 -56.06 -0.55 24.46
CA ALA A 7 -55.70 -1.09 23.15
C ALA A 7 -54.72 -0.20 22.37
N VAL A 8 -54.78 1.13 22.56
CA VAL A 8 -53.86 2.08 21.91
C VAL A 8 -52.46 2.04 22.55
N LEU A 9 -52.37 1.73 23.84
CA LEU A 9 -51.09 1.74 24.58
C LEU A 9 -50.25 0.47 24.34
N ILE A 10 -50.88 -0.64 23.90
CA ILE A 10 -50.19 -1.88 23.54
C ILE A 10 -49.80 -1.89 22.04
N LEU A 11 -50.53 -1.17 21.18
CA LEU A 11 -50.19 -1.06 19.76
C LEU A 11 -48.99 -0.13 19.48
N SER A 12 -48.66 0.77 20.42
CA SER A 12 -47.46 1.62 20.35
C SER A 12 -46.16 0.94 20.79
N LEU A 13 -46.23 -0.29 21.34
CA LEU A 13 -45.05 -1.06 21.77
C LEU A 13 -44.49 -2.01 20.68
N LEU A 14 -45.15 -2.07 19.51
CA LEU A 14 -44.73 -2.91 18.38
C LEU A 14 -44.11 -2.15 17.20
N ALA A 15 -43.95 -0.82 17.30
CA ALA A 15 -43.24 0.00 16.32
C ALA A 15 -41.75 0.23 16.65
N GLY A 16 -41.21 -0.54 17.60
CA GLY A 16 -39.83 -0.45 18.08
C GLY A 16 -38.89 -1.52 17.50
N CYS A 17 -39.11 -2.00 16.28
CA CYS A 17 -38.01 -2.57 15.51
C CYS A 17 -37.25 -1.40 14.89
N VAL A 18 -36.41 -0.75 15.72
CA VAL A 18 -35.29 0.01 15.18
C VAL A 18 -34.35 -1.05 14.63
N LEU A 19 -34.49 -1.33 13.34
CA LEU A 19 -33.42 -1.89 12.54
C LEU A 19 -32.28 -0.88 12.61
N PHE A 20 -31.45 -1.00 13.65
CA PHE A 20 -30.07 -0.53 13.56
C PHE A 20 -29.39 -1.45 12.56
N THR A 21 -29.63 -1.22 11.27
CA THR A 21 -28.64 -1.57 10.28
C THR A 21 -27.52 -0.57 10.52
N THR A 22 -26.54 -0.95 11.33
CA THR A 22 -25.19 -0.41 11.19
C THR A 22 -24.73 -0.87 9.81
N GLY A 23 -25.20 -0.20 8.76
CA GLY A 23 -24.69 -0.37 7.42
C GLY A 23 -23.28 0.18 7.46
N THR A 24 -22.30 -0.67 7.71
CA THR A 24 -20.93 -0.38 7.33
C THR A 24 -20.97 -0.13 5.83
N ASN A 25 -20.75 1.11 5.39
CA ASN A 25 -20.62 1.40 3.96
C ASN A 25 -19.55 0.45 3.41
N THR A 26 -19.87 -0.34 2.40
CA THR A 26 -18.92 -1.23 1.75
C THR A 26 -18.29 -0.48 0.58
N VAL A 27 -16.96 -0.47 0.56
CA VAL A 27 -16.12 0.07 -0.52
C VAL A 27 -15.67 -1.09 -1.40
N LYS A 28 -15.70 -0.83 -2.72
CA LYS A 28 -15.13 -1.70 -3.74
C LYS A 28 -13.73 -1.21 -4.08
N VAL A 29 -12.74 -2.07 -3.89
CA VAL A 29 -11.33 -1.78 -4.20
C VAL A 29 -10.91 -2.66 -5.38
N PRO A 30 -10.83 -2.12 -6.60
CA PRO A 30 -10.28 -2.87 -7.72
C PRO A 30 -8.79 -3.13 -7.49
N VAL A 31 -8.39 -4.37 -7.76
CA VAL A 31 -6.99 -4.80 -7.74
C VAL A 31 -6.57 -5.10 -9.17
N TYR A 32 -5.54 -4.41 -9.64
CA TYR A 32 -4.96 -4.53 -10.96
C TYR A 32 -3.65 -5.31 -10.90
N LEU A 33 -3.29 -5.95 -12.01
CA LEU A 33 -2.01 -6.60 -12.23
C LEU A 33 -1.28 -5.88 -13.37
N THR A 34 0.01 -5.63 -13.20
CA THR A 34 0.90 -5.01 -14.19
C THR A 34 2.25 -5.72 -14.18
N ASP A 35 3.08 -5.44 -15.19
CA ASP A 35 4.50 -5.78 -15.21
C ASP A 35 5.21 -4.81 -16.18
N ASN A 36 6.55 -4.76 -16.15
CA ASN A 36 7.35 -4.09 -17.18
C ASN A 36 8.62 -4.89 -17.54
N PRO A 37 8.47 -6.14 -18.02
CA PRO A 37 9.61 -7.03 -18.15
C PRO A 37 10.22 -6.92 -19.55
N THR A 38 11.54 -7.03 -19.63
CA THR A 38 12.24 -7.24 -20.92
C THR A 38 12.86 -8.65 -20.91
N PHE A 39 12.16 -9.65 -21.49
CA PHE A 39 12.65 -11.03 -21.55
C PHE A 39 12.71 -11.59 -22.97
N ASN A 40 13.67 -12.49 -23.19
CA ASN A 40 13.77 -13.33 -24.40
C ASN A 40 12.96 -14.63 -24.26
N ILE A 41 11.68 -14.52 -23.93
CA ILE A 41 10.68 -15.59 -24.05
C ILE A 41 9.40 -15.00 -24.65
N GLU A 42 8.61 -15.79 -25.38
CA GLU A 42 7.44 -15.25 -26.10
C GLU A 42 6.28 -14.97 -25.15
N LYS A 43 6.02 -15.87 -24.20
CA LYS A 43 4.96 -15.73 -23.19
C LYS A 43 5.35 -16.33 -21.87
N LEU A 44 4.82 -15.77 -20.79
CA LEU A 44 4.86 -16.37 -19.45
C LEU A 44 3.44 -16.46 -18.90
N LEU A 45 2.81 -17.62 -19.11
CA LEU A 45 1.45 -17.89 -18.68
C LEU A 45 1.46 -18.32 -17.21
N VAL A 46 0.79 -17.56 -16.34
CA VAL A 46 0.65 -17.87 -14.92
C VAL A 46 -0.82 -18.02 -14.57
N LYS A 47 -1.17 -19.17 -13.99
CA LYS A 47 -2.53 -19.49 -13.54
C LYS A 47 -2.67 -19.26 -12.04
N ILE A 48 -3.53 -18.33 -11.65
CA ILE A 48 -3.85 -18.00 -10.27
C ILE A 48 -5.21 -18.59 -9.93
N SER A 49 -5.29 -19.50 -8.95
CA SER A 49 -6.53 -20.18 -8.58
C SER A 49 -7.37 -19.44 -7.56
N ASN A 50 -6.72 -18.64 -6.72
CA ASN A 50 -7.41 -17.99 -5.61
C ASN A 50 -6.70 -16.69 -5.19
N ALA A 51 -7.50 -15.74 -4.68
CA ALA A 51 -7.03 -14.55 -4.01
C ALA A 51 -7.77 -14.40 -2.68
N GLU A 52 -7.02 -14.36 -1.58
CA GLU A 52 -7.54 -14.06 -0.24
C GLU A 52 -7.06 -12.68 0.18
N TYR A 53 -7.84 -11.99 1.00
CA TYR A 53 -7.43 -10.75 1.62
C TYR A 53 -7.85 -10.74 3.09
N HIS A 54 -7.07 -10.03 3.90
CA HIS A 54 -7.27 -9.93 5.33
C HIS A 54 -7.22 -8.49 5.77
N TYR A 55 -8.13 -8.14 6.65
CA TYR A 55 -8.30 -6.78 7.12
C TYR A 55 -8.77 -6.76 8.55
N SER A 56 -8.49 -5.66 9.24
CA SER A 56 -9.02 -5.37 10.57
C SER A 56 -9.96 -4.16 10.54
N LEU A 57 -10.96 -4.18 11.41
CA LEU A 57 -11.89 -3.08 11.64
C LEU A 57 -12.25 -3.07 13.12
N ASP A 58 -12.12 -1.91 13.78
CA ASP A 58 -12.44 -1.74 15.21
C ASP A 58 -11.76 -2.76 16.14
N GLY A 59 -10.55 -3.22 15.78
CA GLY A 59 -9.78 -4.21 16.53
C GLY A 59 -10.18 -5.67 16.31
N GLU A 60 -11.10 -5.95 15.38
CA GLU A 60 -11.46 -7.30 14.95
C GLU A 60 -10.84 -7.64 13.60
N GLU A 61 -10.36 -8.88 13.43
CA GLU A 61 -9.71 -9.37 12.22
C GLU A 61 -10.64 -10.23 11.35
N TYR A 62 -10.55 -10.05 10.04
CA TYR A 62 -11.40 -10.69 9.04
C TYR A 62 -10.56 -11.24 7.88
N THR A 63 -10.97 -12.39 7.35
CA THR A 63 -10.39 -12.96 6.12
C THR A 63 -11.49 -13.23 5.11
N ALA A 64 -11.32 -12.77 3.89
CA ALA A 64 -12.25 -12.98 2.79
C ALA A 64 -11.53 -13.47 1.54
N THR A 65 -12.32 -14.03 0.62
CA THR A 65 -11.84 -14.53 -0.67
C THR A 65 -12.44 -13.69 -1.78
N ALA A 66 -11.59 -13.16 -2.65
CA ALA A 66 -12.01 -12.37 -3.80
C ALA A 66 -12.42 -13.28 -4.97
N ALA A 67 -13.44 -12.83 -5.71
CA ALA A 67 -13.79 -13.47 -6.98
C ALA A 67 -12.85 -12.97 -8.08
N LEU A 68 -12.11 -13.88 -8.70
CA LEU A 68 -11.20 -13.55 -9.80
C LEU A 68 -12.01 -13.24 -11.08
N LEU A 69 -11.66 -12.15 -11.76
CA LEU A 69 -12.22 -11.82 -13.07
C LEU A 69 -11.61 -12.69 -14.18
N GLU A 70 -10.30 -12.92 -14.06
CA GLU A 70 -9.50 -13.79 -14.90
C GLU A 70 -8.53 -14.58 -14.02
N ASN A 71 -8.17 -15.79 -14.43
CA ASN A 71 -7.35 -16.69 -13.63
C ASN A 71 -6.08 -17.15 -14.34
N GLU A 72 -5.81 -16.69 -15.56
CA GLU A 72 -4.60 -16.98 -16.31
C GLU A 72 -4.09 -15.70 -16.97
N PHE A 73 -2.83 -15.37 -16.75
CA PHE A 73 -2.23 -14.12 -17.23
C PHE A 73 -0.97 -14.42 -18.03
N ASP A 74 -0.83 -13.79 -19.19
CA ASP A 74 0.47 -13.70 -19.86
C ASP A 74 1.21 -12.48 -19.29
N LEU A 75 2.11 -12.71 -18.34
CA LEU A 75 2.75 -11.63 -17.60
C LEU A 75 3.58 -10.71 -18.50
N LEU A 76 4.15 -11.23 -19.59
CA LEU A 76 4.91 -10.42 -20.54
C LEU A 76 4.02 -9.49 -21.36
N SER A 77 2.73 -9.82 -21.51
CA SER A 77 1.76 -8.96 -22.19
C SER A 77 1.29 -7.79 -21.32
N LEU A 78 1.61 -7.82 -20.02
CA LEU A 78 1.29 -6.75 -19.07
C LEU A 78 2.27 -5.57 -19.13
N ALA A 79 3.34 -5.67 -19.95
CA ALA A 79 4.30 -4.61 -20.16
C ALA A 79 3.63 -3.28 -20.52
N GLY A 80 3.68 -2.31 -19.59
CA GLY A 80 3.11 -0.97 -19.78
C GLY A 80 1.57 -0.93 -19.81
N THR A 81 0.89 -1.96 -19.31
CA THR A 81 -0.58 -1.99 -19.18
C THR A 81 -1.02 -2.56 -17.83
N LYS A 82 -2.18 -2.11 -17.34
CA LYS A 82 -2.80 -2.62 -16.12
C LYS A 82 -4.05 -3.40 -16.49
N VAL A 83 -4.20 -4.61 -15.96
CA VAL A 83 -5.40 -5.44 -16.15
C VAL A 83 -6.08 -5.63 -14.81
N GLN A 84 -7.38 -5.37 -14.73
CA GLN A 84 -8.11 -5.63 -13.49
C GLN A 84 -8.18 -7.13 -13.25
N PHE A 85 -7.69 -7.55 -12.09
CA PHE A 85 -7.55 -8.94 -11.73
C PHE A 85 -8.74 -9.42 -10.88
N PHE A 86 -9.06 -8.67 -9.82
CA PHE A 86 -10.24 -8.90 -8.97
C PHE A 86 -10.69 -7.61 -8.31
N GLU A 87 -11.77 -7.69 -7.54
CA GLU A 87 -12.27 -6.60 -6.71
C GLU A 87 -12.47 -7.11 -5.29
N MET A 88 -12.02 -6.33 -4.31
CA MET A 88 -12.29 -6.59 -2.90
C MET A 88 -13.50 -5.77 -2.46
N GLU A 89 -14.32 -6.38 -1.61
CA GLU A 89 -15.41 -5.70 -0.91
C GLU A 89 -15.02 -5.59 0.56
N LEU A 90 -14.79 -4.36 1.02
CA LEU A 90 -14.26 -4.03 2.34
C LEU A 90 -15.16 -2.98 3.01
N PRO A 91 -15.40 -3.04 4.32
CA PRO A 91 -15.98 -1.91 5.03
C PRO A 91 -15.12 -0.65 4.87
N GLU A 92 -15.76 0.51 4.71
CA GLU A 92 -15.08 1.81 4.70
C GLU A 92 -14.31 2.00 6.02
N GLY A 93 -13.03 2.36 5.93
CA GLY A 93 -12.15 2.51 7.09
C GLY A 93 -11.51 1.21 7.58
N ALA A 94 -11.75 0.07 6.93
CA ALA A 94 -11.04 -1.16 7.24
C ALA A 94 -9.54 -1.03 6.90
N ASN A 95 -8.68 -1.55 7.79
CA ASN A 95 -7.26 -1.64 7.55
C ASN A 95 -6.96 -2.98 6.85
N LEU A 96 -6.73 -2.95 5.54
CA LEU A 96 -6.26 -4.09 4.77
C LEU A 96 -4.83 -4.41 5.18
N GLU A 97 -4.54 -5.61 5.62
CA GLU A 97 -3.21 -5.99 6.11
C GLU A 97 -2.42 -6.82 5.11
N TRP A 98 -3.10 -7.76 4.42
CA TRP A 98 -2.47 -8.57 3.39
C TRP A 98 -3.43 -9.05 2.32
N ILE A 99 -2.88 -9.21 1.12
CA ILE A 99 -3.46 -9.95 -0.01
C ILE A 99 -2.65 -11.22 -0.18
N ARG A 100 -3.29 -12.33 -0.54
CA ARG A 100 -2.62 -13.61 -0.75
C ARG A 100 -3.10 -14.26 -2.04
N LEU A 101 -2.15 -14.54 -2.92
CA LEU A 101 -2.41 -15.18 -4.21
C LEU A 101 -1.96 -16.64 -4.18
N TYR A 102 -2.72 -17.49 -4.84
CA TYR A 102 -2.44 -18.91 -4.98
C TYR A 102 -2.17 -19.24 -6.44
N ILE A 103 -0.93 -19.63 -6.76
CA ILE A 103 -0.53 -20.02 -8.12
C ILE A 103 -0.69 -21.53 -8.30
N ASP A 104 -1.48 -21.94 -9.28
CA ASP A 104 -1.66 -23.35 -9.64
C ASP A 104 -0.52 -23.86 -10.52
N ALA A 105 -0.21 -23.09 -11.57
CA ALA A 105 0.71 -23.48 -12.62
C ALA A 105 1.33 -22.26 -13.29
N ALA A 106 2.50 -22.45 -13.88
CA ALA A 106 3.12 -21.48 -14.76
C ALA A 106 3.77 -22.20 -15.95
N THR A 107 3.72 -21.57 -17.11
CA THR A 107 4.19 -22.13 -18.38
C THR A 107 4.92 -21.04 -19.18
N ALA A 108 6.11 -21.35 -19.67
CA ALA A 108 6.88 -20.47 -20.54
C ALA A 108 6.72 -20.94 -21.99
N VAL A 109 6.35 -20.02 -22.88
CA VAL A 109 6.32 -20.28 -24.32
C VAL A 109 7.56 -19.67 -24.95
N THR A 110 8.27 -20.47 -25.72
CA THR A 110 9.42 -20.05 -26.52
C THR A 110 9.16 -20.41 -27.98
N ASN A 111 9.93 -19.84 -28.91
CA ASN A 111 9.78 -20.07 -30.34
C ASN A 111 9.76 -21.56 -30.74
N ASP A 112 10.42 -22.42 -29.95
CA ASP A 112 10.64 -23.83 -30.28
C ASP A 112 9.81 -24.81 -29.41
N SER A 113 9.34 -24.39 -28.22
CA SER A 113 8.64 -25.27 -27.27
C SER A 113 7.85 -24.54 -26.19
N THR A 114 6.96 -25.28 -25.55
CA THR A 114 6.23 -24.89 -24.34
C THR A 114 6.80 -25.67 -23.15
N GLU A 115 7.31 -24.95 -22.15
CA GLU A 115 8.03 -25.52 -21.02
C GLU A 115 7.28 -25.27 -19.71
N THR A 116 7.21 -26.27 -18.84
CA THR A 116 6.64 -26.09 -17.50
C THR A 116 7.58 -25.25 -16.64
N VAL A 117 7.03 -24.23 -15.98
CA VAL A 117 7.77 -23.38 -15.05
C VAL A 117 7.58 -23.90 -13.64
N VAL A 118 8.69 -24.14 -12.94
CA VAL A 118 8.66 -24.57 -11.55
C VAL A 118 8.36 -23.38 -10.65
N VAL A 119 7.29 -23.46 -9.86
CA VAL A 119 6.89 -22.47 -8.86
C VAL A 119 7.07 -23.09 -7.47
N PRO A 120 8.18 -22.80 -6.75
CA PRO A 120 8.47 -23.46 -5.47
C PRO A 120 7.47 -23.13 -4.37
N SER A 121 7.05 -21.86 -4.30
CA SER A 121 5.98 -21.41 -3.42
C SER A 121 4.77 -21.06 -4.26
N ARG A 122 3.73 -21.88 -4.16
CA ARG A 122 2.43 -21.65 -4.82
C ARG A 122 1.54 -20.67 -4.07
N LYS A 123 2.06 -20.07 -3.01
CA LYS A 123 1.36 -19.11 -2.16
C LYS A 123 2.24 -17.89 -2.00
N ILE A 124 1.70 -16.74 -2.36
CA ILE A 124 2.37 -15.44 -2.27
C ILE A 124 1.55 -14.60 -1.31
N LYS A 125 2.15 -14.15 -0.22
CA LYS A 125 1.54 -13.17 0.69
C LYS A 125 2.15 -11.82 0.34
N ILE A 126 1.30 -10.87 0.03
CA ILE A 126 1.62 -9.47 -0.25
C ILE A 126 1.12 -8.70 0.96
N ILE A 127 2.03 -8.12 1.73
CA ILE A 127 1.69 -7.36 2.93
C ILE A 127 1.58 -5.90 2.49
N LYS A 128 0.46 -5.26 2.78
CA LYS A 128 0.31 -3.84 2.53
C LYS A 128 -0.76 -3.26 3.46
N PRO A 129 -0.37 -2.73 4.64
CA PRO A 129 -1.30 -2.06 5.54
C PRO A 129 -1.86 -0.81 4.83
N ILE A 130 -3.15 -0.84 4.47
CA ILE A 130 -3.86 0.27 3.84
C ILE A 130 -5.20 0.46 4.53
N ILE A 131 -5.49 1.67 4.98
CA ILE A 131 -6.85 2.05 5.37
C ILE A 131 -7.66 2.27 4.10
N VAL A 132 -8.63 1.39 3.85
CA VAL A 132 -9.42 1.38 2.62
C VAL A 132 -10.48 2.48 2.62
N GLN A 133 -10.47 3.30 1.57
CA GLN A 133 -11.42 4.38 1.35
C GLN A 133 -12.04 4.30 -0.06
N SER A 134 -13.17 4.97 -0.23
CA SER A 134 -13.83 5.06 -1.55
C SER A 134 -12.90 5.71 -2.59
N GLY A 135 -12.78 5.07 -3.76
CA GLY A 135 -11.90 5.51 -4.86
C GLY A 135 -10.49 4.91 -4.81
N ASP A 136 -10.19 4.07 -3.82
CA ASP A 136 -8.91 3.37 -3.76
C ASP A 136 -8.83 2.25 -4.81
N SER A 137 -7.64 2.07 -5.36
CA SER A 137 -7.26 0.90 -6.14
C SER A 137 -5.88 0.41 -5.74
N ILE A 138 -5.63 -0.87 -5.98
CA ILE A 138 -4.32 -1.48 -5.73
C ILE A 138 -3.80 -1.97 -7.07
N VAL A 139 -2.54 -1.72 -7.37
CA VAL A 139 -1.86 -2.26 -8.53
C VAL A 139 -0.75 -3.18 -8.03
N LEU A 140 -0.79 -4.44 -8.43
CA LEU A 140 0.22 -5.43 -8.13
C LEU A 140 1.16 -5.51 -9.33
N ASP A 141 2.41 -5.12 -9.16
CA ASP A 141 3.45 -5.22 -10.18
C ASP A 141 4.20 -6.54 -10.02
N PHE A 142 3.92 -7.46 -10.92
CA PHE A 142 4.55 -8.76 -10.94
C PHE A 142 5.88 -8.63 -11.67
N ASP A 143 6.94 -8.25 -10.95
CA ASP A 143 8.26 -8.03 -11.54
C ASP A 143 8.85 -9.34 -12.09
N VAL A 144 8.60 -9.62 -13.37
CA VAL A 144 9.11 -10.86 -13.98
C VAL A 144 10.64 -10.84 -14.07
N ALA A 145 11.27 -9.66 -14.16
CA ALA A 145 12.72 -9.47 -14.25
C ALA A 145 13.45 -10.10 -13.06
N ARG A 146 12.93 -9.86 -11.87
CA ARG A 146 13.44 -10.46 -10.63
C ARG A 146 12.83 -11.81 -10.33
N SER A 147 11.60 -12.08 -10.79
CA SER A 147 10.87 -13.30 -10.46
C SER A 147 11.29 -14.55 -11.24
N LEU A 148 11.60 -14.40 -12.53
CA LEU A 148 11.88 -15.54 -13.42
C LEU A 148 13.38 -15.80 -13.53
N LYS A 149 13.82 -16.97 -13.05
CA LYS A 149 15.18 -17.47 -13.25
C LYS A 149 15.20 -18.59 -14.27
N ILE A 150 16.01 -18.42 -15.31
CA ILE A 150 16.25 -19.44 -16.34
C ILE A 150 17.63 -20.04 -16.08
N THR A 151 17.68 -21.33 -15.79
CA THR A 151 18.95 -22.06 -15.65
C THR A 151 19.13 -23.01 -16.83
N SER A 152 20.33 -23.02 -17.40
CA SER A 152 20.69 -23.90 -18.51
C SER A 152 21.73 -24.91 -18.05
N THR A 153 21.50 -26.19 -18.30
CA THR A 153 22.48 -27.26 -18.07
C THR A 153 22.56 -28.13 -19.33
N GLY A 154 23.60 -27.91 -20.14
CA GLY A 154 23.68 -28.50 -21.49
C GLY A 154 22.54 -27.99 -22.37
N ASN A 155 21.80 -28.91 -23.00
CA ASN A 155 20.64 -28.57 -23.84
C ASN A 155 19.34 -28.41 -23.04
N ASN A 156 19.34 -28.66 -21.73
CA ASN A 156 18.14 -28.55 -20.90
C ASN A 156 18.05 -27.16 -20.31
N LYS A 157 16.94 -26.46 -20.58
CA LYS A 157 16.56 -25.23 -19.89
C LYS A 157 15.57 -25.57 -18.79
N LYS A 158 15.71 -24.94 -17.63
CA LYS A 158 14.77 -25.03 -16.52
C LYS A 158 14.32 -23.63 -16.16
N TYR A 159 13.01 -23.45 -16.09
CA TYR A 159 12.38 -22.19 -15.74
C TYR A 159 11.92 -22.28 -14.29
N LEU A 160 12.34 -21.33 -13.47
CA LEU A 160 12.02 -21.23 -12.06
C LEU A 160 11.39 -19.88 -11.80
N LEU A 161 10.14 -19.87 -11.35
CA LEU A 161 9.42 -18.64 -11.01
C LEU A 161 9.35 -18.52 -9.49
N ARG A 162 9.96 -17.45 -8.97
CA ARG A 162 9.85 -17.00 -7.58
C ARG A 162 9.17 -15.64 -7.61
N PRO A 163 7.84 -15.60 -7.55
CA PRO A 163 7.09 -14.37 -7.69
C PRO A 163 7.54 -13.31 -6.68
N ILE A 164 7.92 -12.16 -7.20
CA ILE A 164 8.16 -10.90 -6.50
C ILE A 164 7.07 -9.98 -7.01
N ILE A 165 6.25 -9.48 -6.10
CA ILE A 165 5.11 -8.61 -6.43
C ILE A 165 5.26 -7.34 -5.62
N VAL A 166 5.37 -6.20 -6.30
CA VAL A 166 5.46 -4.88 -5.69
C VAL A 166 4.06 -4.26 -5.70
N PRO A 167 3.44 -3.99 -4.53
CA PRO A 167 2.10 -3.42 -4.49
C PRO A 167 2.14 -1.89 -4.50
N TYR A 168 1.55 -1.26 -5.51
CA TYR A 168 1.25 0.17 -5.55
C TYR A 168 -0.19 0.43 -5.10
N HIS A 169 -0.42 1.51 -4.35
CA HIS A 169 -1.76 1.94 -3.97
C HIS A 169 -2.04 3.19 -4.79
N HIS A 170 -3.05 3.11 -5.65
CA HIS A 170 -3.45 4.22 -6.47
C HIS A 170 -4.84 4.65 -6.02
N ARG A 171 -4.92 5.79 -5.36
CA ARG A 171 -6.19 6.42 -5.07
C ARG A 171 -6.59 7.25 -6.28
N GLU A 172 -7.62 6.82 -7.01
CA GLU A 172 -8.30 7.69 -7.97
C GLU A 172 -9.01 8.78 -7.19
N ARG A 173 -8.28 9.84 -6.88
CA ARG A 173 -8.89 11.11 -6.52
C ARG A 173 -9.39 11.69 -7.83
N ASN A 174 -10.63 11.36 -8.24
CA ASN A 174 -11.34 11.89 -9.40
C ASN A 174 -10.37 12.39 -10.48
N GLU A 175 -10.02 11.53 -11.43
CA GLU A 175 -9.41 11.95 -12.68
C GLU A 175 -10.35 12.97 -13.37
N TYR A 176 -10.22 14.26 -13.00
CA TYR A 176 -10.44 15.36 -13.92
C TYR A 176 -9.33 15.21 -14.95
N GLY A 177 -9.58 14.34 -15.95
CA GLY A 177 -8.60 14.06 -16.99
C GLY A 177 -8.08 15.37 -17.56
N PHE A 178 -6.75 15.53 -17.61
CA PHE A 178 -5.99 16.66 -18.16
C PHE A 178 -6.86 17.86 -18.55
N GLY A 179 -7.51 18.45 -17.55
CA GLY A 179 -8.12 19.76 -17.65
C GLY A 179 -6.98 20.71 -17.38
N GLU A 180 -6.64 21.54 -18.35
CA GLU A 180 -5.80 22.72 -18.15
C GLU A 180 -6.26 23.43 -16.87
N GLY A 181 -5.55 23.26 -15.73
CA GLY A 181 -6.08 23.74 -14.46
C GLY A 181 -5.26 23.48 -13.19
N GLU A 182 -4.96 22.24 -12.84
CA GLU A 182 -4.40 21.94 -11.51
C GLU A 182 -2.86 21.89 -11.54
N LYS A 183 -2.25 23.08 -11.63
CA LYS A 183 -1.03 23.38 -10.86
C LYS A 183 -1.50 23.34 -9.41
N HIS A 184 -0.98 22.54 -8.49
CA HIS A 184 0.33 22.68 -7.91
C HIS A 184 0.66 21.37 -7.21
N ARG A 185 1.78 20.75 -7.58
CA ARG A 185 2.42 19.70 -6.80
C ARG A 185 3.55 20.35 -6.03
N TYR A 186 3.62 20.11 -4.73
CA TYR A 186 4.60 20.74 -3.85
C TYR A 186 5.60 19.70 -3.37
N GLU A 187 6.84 20.15 -3.26
CA GLU A 187 7.91 19.44 -2.58
C GLU A 187 8.11 20.10 -1.21
N VAL A 188 8.20 19.27 -0.17
CA VAL A 188 8.51 19.73 1.18
C VAL A 188 9.80 19.05 1.61
N GLU A 189 10.85 19.85 1.75
CA GLU A 189 12.13 19.43 2.32
C GLU A 189 12.08 19.57 3.84
N GLY A 190 12.74 18.67 4.55
CA GLY A 190 12.82 18.67 6.00
C GLY A 190 14.23 18.39 6.53
N ARG A 191 14.49 18.91 7.73
CA ARG A 191 15.73 18.71 8.48
C ARG A 191 15.44 18.38 9.94
N LEU A 192 16.15 17.38 10.46
CA LEU A 192 16.19 17.07 11.88
C LEU A 192 17.18 18.02 12.56
N LYS A 193 16.77 18.71 13.63
CA LYS A 193 17.69 19.61 14.36
C LYS A 193 18.81 18.84 15.05
N GLU A 194 19.90 19.53 15.41
CA GLU A 194 21.13 18.98 16.03
C GLU A 194 20.92 17.99 17.19
N THR A 195 19.77 18.03 17.88
CA THR A 195 19.44 17.08 18.96
C THR A 195 19.17 15.66 18.45
N LEU A 196 18.81 15.52 17.17
CA LEU A 196 18.52 14.26 16.47
C LEU A 196 19.56 13.95 15.37
N SER A 197 20.36 14.94 14.97
CA SER A 197 21.37 14.79 13.90
C SER A 197 22.39 13.69 14.20
N GLY A 198 22.62 12.81 13.23
CA GLY A 198 23.53 11.66 13.33
C GLY A 198 22.97 10.46 14.10
N THR A 199 21.68 10.49 14.47
CA THR A 199 20.94 9.31 14.94
C THR A 199 19.99 8.88 13.84
N PRO A 200 20.08 7.63 13.33
CA PRO A 200 19.11 7.12 12.37
C PRO A 200 17.70 7.26 12.94
N CYS A 201 16.82 7.88 12.19
CA CYS A 201 15.43 8.14 12.52
C CYS A 201 14.55 7.63 11.41
N LEU A 202 13.38 7.10 11.77
CA LEU A 202 12.30 6.85 10.82
C LEU A 202 11.39 8.08 10.77
N VAL A 203 11.25 8.69 9.61
CA VAL A 203 10.44 9.88 9.37
C VAL A 203 9.22 9.50 8.52
N ALA A 204 8.03 9.67 9.07
CA ALA A 204 6.76 9.33 8.43
C ALA A 204 5.90 10.57 8.22
N LEU A 205 5.36 10.76 7.02
CA LEU A 205 4.41 11.81 6.70
C LEU A 205 2.98 11.26 6.73
N PHE A 206 2.11 11.86 7.53
CA PHE A 206 0.69 11.53 7.56
C PHE A 206 -0.15 12.71 7.06
N GLU A 207 -1.21 12.46 6.30
CA GLU A 207 -2.26 13.45 6.02
C GLU A 207 -3.18 13.55 7.24
N GLY A 208 -3.42 14.78 7.72
CA GLY A 208 -4.19 15.11 8.91
C GLY A 208 -3.36 15.77 10.01
N GLU A 209 -3.90 15.80 11.22
CA GLU A 209 -3.30 16.46 12.40
C GLU A 209 -2.63 15.47 13.38
N THR A 210 -2.48 14.19 12.99
CA THR A 210 -2.02 13.14 13.90
C THR A 210 -1.15 12.11 13.18
N CYS A 211 -0.24 11.48 13.93
CA CYS A 211 0.59 10.33 13.51
C CYS A 211 -0.18 9.01 13.36
N SER A 212 -1.52 9.08 13.36
CA SER A 212 -2.44 7.96 13.11
C SER A 212 -3.32 8.22 11.88
N GLY A 213 -2.98 9.26 11.10
CA GLY A 213 -3.69 9.65 9.88
C GLY A 213 -3.38 8.74 8.69
N THR A 214 -3.60 9.24 7.47
CA THR A 214 -3.24 8.50 6.25
C THR A 214 -1.74 8.62 6.03
N LEU A 215 -0.98 7.50 6.07
CA LEU A 215 0.44 7.53 5.72
C LEU A 215 0.61 7.92 4.25
N VAL A 216 1.40 8.96 4.00
CA VAL A 216 1.67 9.56 2.68
C VAL A 216 3.04 9.15 2.18
N ASN A 217 4.06 9.24 3.04
CA ASN A 217 5.44 8.87 2.72
C ASN A 217 6.20 8.43 4.00
N LEU A 218 7.31 7.71 3.83
CA LEU A 218 8.14 7.17 4.89
C LEU A 218 9.60 7.11 4.42
N GLU A 219 10.53 7.56 5.25
CA GLU A 219 11.96 7.59 4.95
C GLU A 219 12.79 7.29 6.22
N ILE A 220 13.97 6.69 6.07
CA ILE A 220 14.97 6.59 7.16
C ILE A 220 16.09 7.57 6.87
N THR A 221 16.35 8.47 7.80
CA THR A 221 17.40 9.49 7.66
C THR A 221 17.98 9.84 9.04
N ASP A 222 19.18 10.39 9.07
CA ASP A 222 19.79 10.97 10.27
C ASP A 222 19.91 12.50 10.22
N ASP A 223 19.45 13.15 9.14
CA ASP A 223 19.52 14.61 8.97
C ASP A 223 18.40 15.14 8.04
N HIS A 224 18.46 14.85 6.72
CA HIS A 224 17.58 15.41 5.68
C HIS A 224 16.54 14.43 5.19
N PHE A 225 15.35 14.92 4.84
CA PHE A 225 14.28 14.15 4.17
C PHE A 225 13.50 15.05 3.23
N ASP A 226 12.79 14.48 2.25
CA ASP A 226 11.91 15.24 1.36
C ASP A 226 10.64 14.49 1.00
N PHE A 227 9.60 15.27 0.66
CA PHE A 227 8.29 14.76 0.28
C PHE A 227 7.81 15.45 -0.99
N GLU A 228 7.85 14.74 -2.11
CA GLU A 228 7.40 15.21 -3.40
C GLU A 228 5.89 15.02 -3.65
N ASP A 229 5.39 15.65 -4.71
CA ASP A 229 4.04 15.47 -5.24
C ASP A 229 2.90 15.75 -4.24
N LEU A 230 3.15 16.57 -3.21
CA LEU A 230 2.17 16.95 -2.20
C LEU A 230 1.14 17.94 -2.76
N LYS A 231 -0.03 17.95 -2.12
CA LYS A 231 -1.15 18.86 -2.42
C LYS A 231 -1.35 19.84 -1.27
N GLU A 232 -2.24 20.80 -1.48
CA GLU A 232 -2.75 21.59 -0.37
C GLU A 232 -3.57 20.70 0.59
N ALA A 233 -3.09 20.55 1.82
CA ALA A 233 -3.72 19.78 2.89
C ALA A 233 -2.99 20.05 4.22
N THR A 234 -3.58 19.55 5.31
CA THR A 234 -2.88 19.46 6.59
C THR A 234 -2.13 18.14 6.65
N TYR A 235 -0.88 18.19 7.13
CA TYR A 235 0.00 17.06 7.29
C TYR A 235 0.63 17.05 8.68
N THR A 236 1.01 15.86 9.13
CA THR A 236 1.81 15.64 10.33
C THR A 236 3.03 14.79 9.97
N VAL A 237 4.22 15.34 10.16
CA VAL A 237 5.49 14.59 10.14
C VAL A 237 5.68 13.96 11.51
N CYS A 238 6.10 12.70 11.56
CA CYS A 238 6.32 11.94 12.77
C CYS A 238 7.69 11.28 12.71
N VAL A 239 8.51 11.51 13.73
CA VAL A 239 9.88 11.00 13.82
C VAL A 239 9.95 9.95 14.92
N TYR A 240 10.49 8.78 14.61
CA TYR A 240 10.69 7.68 15.53
C TYR A 240 12.19 7.39 15.68
N THR A 241 12.66 7.30 16.92
CA THR A 241 14.07 7.03 17.26
C THR A 241 14.30 5.62 17.81
N ASP A 242 13.21 4.93 18.16
CA ASP A 242 13.23 3.56 18.69
C ASP A 242 12.50 2.65 17.70
N PHE A 243 13.13 2.38 16.56
CA PHE A 243 12.59 1.49 15.52
C PHE A 243 13.57 0.34 15.27
N GLU A 244 13.03 -0.83 14.93
CA GLU A 244 13.83 -2.01 14.62
C GLU A 244 14.09 -2.08 13.12
N LEU A 245 15.38 -2.13 12.75
CA LEU A 245 15.81 -2.42 11.38
C LEU A 245 15.79 -3.94 11.12
N PRO A 246 15.55 -4.38 9.87
CA PRO A 246 15.61 -5.79 9.50
C PRO A 246 16.96 -6.45 9.81
N GLU A 247 17.00 -7.76 10.04
CA GLU A 247 18.28 -8.47 10.22
C GLU A 247 19.10 -8.47 8.90
N GLY A 248 20.22 -7.73 8.86
CA GLY A 248 21.11 -7.67 7.71
C GLY A 248 21.82 -6.33 7.50
N PHE A 249 21.33 -5.27 8.14
CA PHE A 249 21.93 -3.93 8.08
C PHE A 249 23.02 -3.79 9.16
N THR A 250 24.29 -3.67 8.75
CA THR A 250 25.39 -3.47 9.70
C THR A 250 25.72 -1.99 9.85
N ASN A 251 25.59 -1.46 11.06
CA ASN A 251 26.18 -0.17 11.46
C ASN A 251 27.71 -0.25 11.31
N THR A 252 28.23 0.28 10.22
CA THR A 252 29.64 0.66 10.10
C THR A 252 29.70 2.18 10.02
N ASP A 253 30.52 2.80 10.87
CA ASP A 253 30.63 4.23 11.17
C ASP A 253 31.05 5.15 10.00
N GLU A 254 30.61 4.89 8.77
CA GLU A 254 30.75 5.80 7.63
C GLU A 254 29.35 6.01 7.06
N GLU A 255 28.91 7.27 7.03
CA GLU A 255 27.68 7.83 6.43
C GLU A 255 26.71 6.79 5.84
N LEU A 256 25.54 6.64 6.47
CA LEU A 256 24.43 5.83 5.96
C LEU A 256 23.87 6.47 4.68
N GLU A 257 24.61 6.38 3.57
CA GLU A 257 24.01 6.39 2.24
C GLU A 257 23.34 5.02 2.07
N ILE A 258 22.11 4.92 2.57
CA ILE A 258 21.25 3.81 2.18
C ILE A 258 20.75 4.14 0.79
N ASP A 259 21.13 3.34 -0.20
CA ASP A 259 20.62 3.46 -1.56
C ASP A 259 19.08 3.40 -1.51
N GLU A 260 18.38 4.34 -2.15
CA GLU A 260 16.90 4.35 -2.19
C GLU A 260 16.35 3.02 -2.72
N ASP A 261 17.13 2.35 -3.57
CA ASP A 261 16.87 1.01 -4.12
C ASP A 261 16.95 -0.12 -3.05
N ASP A 262 17.67 0.08 -1.94
CA ASP A 262 17.76 -0.85 -0.81
C ASP A 262 16.62 -0.63 0.22
N ILE A 263 16.02 0.57 0.28
CA ILE A 263 14.90 0.93 1.18
C ILE A 263 13.53 0.53 0.62
N GLU A 264 13.36 0.48 -0.71
CA GLU A 264 12.09 0.01 -1.31
C GLU A 264 11.74 -1.45 -0.93
N ASN A 265 12.70 -2.22 -0.39
CA ASN A 265 12.50 -3.56 0.18
C ASN A 265 12.34 -3.59 1.72
N ALA A 266 12.45 -2.46 2.43
CA ALA A 266 12.45 -2.38 3.90
C ALA A 266 11.08 -2.04 4.52
N ASN A 267 10.07 -1.67 3.71
CA ASN A 267 8.70 -1.45 4.20
C ASN A 267 8.03 -2.71 4.78
N ASP A 268 8.62 -3.89 4.59
CA ASP A 268 8.09 -5.18 5.04
C ASP A 268 8.53 -5.60 6.46
N GLU A 269 9.46 -4.89 7.12
CA GLU A 269 10.04 -5.33 8.40
C GLU A 269 10.22 -4.23 9.47
N ILE A 270 9.89 -2.97 9.19
CA ILE A 270 10.02 -1.88 10.17
C ILE A 270 8.77 -1.83 11.09
N SER A 271 8.94 -2.24 12.34
CA SER A 271 7.92 -2.06 13.38
C SER A 271 7.90 -0.59 13.83
N ILE A 272 6.91 0.18 13.37
CA ILE A 272 6.72 1.57 13.79
C ILE A 272 6.14 1.60 15.21
N PRO A 273 6.78 2.28 16.18
CA PRO A 273 6.23 2.44 17.52
C PRO A 273 4.87 3.16 17.52
N GLU A 274 4.01 2.85 18.50
CA GLU A 274 2.72 3.54 18.64
C GLU A 274 2.87 5.03 18.99
N THR A 275 4.04 5.47 19.49
CA THR A 275 4.27 6.86 19.90
C THR A 275 5.53 7.42 19.23
N PRO A 276 5.41 8.51 18.46
CA PRO A 276 6.58 9.17 17.87
C PRO A 276 7.42 9.87 18.94
N PHE A 277 8.72 9.96 18.68
CA PHE A 277 9.64 10.75 19.49
C PHE A 277 9.37 12.25 19.31
N ALA A 278 9.11 12.69 18.08
CA ALA A 278 8.72 14.05 17.75
C ALA A 278 7.66 14.05 16.65
N SER A 279 6.82 15.08 16.61
CA SER A 279 5.86 15.26 15.53
C SER A 279 5.64 16.73 15.23
N GLU A 280 5.58 17.09 13.95
CA GLU A 280 5.36 18.44 13.46
C GLU A 280 4.10 18.47 12.61
N THR A 281 3.14 19.34 12.92
CA THR A 281 1.91 19.46 12.10
C THR A 281 1.93 20.78 11.36
N PHE A 282 1.70 20.71 10.05
CA PHE A 282 1.69 21.88 9.16
C PHE A 282 0.53 21.83 8.18
N TYR A 283 0.05 23.00 7.79
CA TYR A 283 -0.84 23.17 6.66
C TYR A 283 -0.04 23.64 5.44
N LEU A 284 -0.15 22.92 4.35
CA LEU A 284 0.42 23.25 3.05
C LEU A 284 -0.62 23.96 2.20
N ASN A 285 -0.33 25.18 1.74
CA ASN A 285 -1.24 25.96 0.89
C ASN A 285 -0.48 27.02 0.09
N ASP A 286 -0.82 27.22 -1.18
CA ASP A 286 -0.30 28.29 -2.04
C ASP A 286 1.24 28.45 -2.00
N SER A 287 2.00 27.34 -1.98
CA SER A 287 3.46 27.35 -1.79
C SER A 287 3.88 28.02 -0.46
N THR A 288 3.14 27.77 0.62
CA THR A 288 3.54 28.14 1.99
C THR A 288 3.31 26.99 2.95
N ILE A 289 4.23 26.84 3.90
CA ILE A 289 4.09 25.95 5.06
C ILE A 289 3.64 26.81 6.24
N THR A 290 2.47 26.49 6.79
CA THR A 290 1.96 27.12 8.02
C THR A 290 2.00 26.10 9.14
N TYR A 291 2.91 26.29 10.10
CA TYR A 291 3.02 25.44 11.27
C TYR A 291 1.79 25.58 12.18
N ILE A 292 1.19 24.43 12.53
CA ILE A 292 0.07 24.31 13.47
C ILE A 292 0.60 23.92 14.85
N LEU A 293 1.64 23.06 14.91
CA LEU A 293 2.24 22.59 16.15
C LEU A 293 3.76 22.40 16.00
N ASP A 294 4.53 23.36 16.50
CA ASP A 294 6.00 23.42 16.44
C ASP A 294 6.68 22.55 17.52
N SER A 295 7.30 21.47 17.07
CA SER A 295 8.07 20.51 17.86
C SER A 295 9.44 21.03 18.30
N ASN A 296 9.93 22.13 17.72
CA ASN A 296 11.32 22.61 17.81
C ASN A 296 12.39 21.58 17.40
N LEU A 297 12.02 20.42 16.84
CA LEU A 297 12.96 19.34 16.48
C LEU A 297 13.00 19.04 14.98
N ILE A 298 11.99 19.51 14.25
CA ILE A 298 11.84 19.33 12.81
C ILE A 298 11.75 20.72 12.18
N GLU A 299 12.56 20.98 11.15
CA GLU A 299 12.45 22.17 10.32
C GLU A 299 11.97 21.78 8.94
N LEU A 300 10.91 22.41 8.46
CA LEU A 300 10.35 22.17 7.13
C LEU A 300 10.50 23.43 6.26
N THR A 301 10.89 23.21 5.01
CA THR A 301 10.96 24.22 3.95
C THR A 301 10.27 23.68 2.72
N LEU A 302 9.83 24.59 1.84
CA LEU A 302 9.35 24.17 0.53
C LEU A 302 10.55 23.98 -0.39
N GLY A 303 10.54 22.87 -1.13
CA GLY A 303 11.42 22.65 -2.27
C GLY A 303 11.09 23.62 -3.42
N ASP A 304 12.03 23.74 -4.35
CA ASP A 304 12.00 24.68 -5.48
C ASP A 304 11.11 24.24 -6.66
#